data_AF-A0A286AZJ7-F1
#
_entry.id   AF-A0A286AZJ7-F1
#
_cell.length_a   1.000
_cell.length_b   1.000
_cell.length_c   1.000
_cell.angle_alpha   90.00
_cell.angle_beta   90.00
_cell.angle_gamma   90.00
#
_symmetry.space_group_name_H-M   'P 1'
#
loop_
_entity.id
_entity.type
_entity.pdbx_description
1 polymer ?
#
loop_
_entity_poly.entity_id
_entity_poly.type
_entity_poly.pdbx_seq_one_letter_code
_entity_poly.pdbx_strand_id
1 'polypeptide(L)'
;MTITSPLNRMKAKERMLRIFALANDPATAAKPLSDDELEAMLDAIRELIPLRKPAQHEALERFLYAGACRFDRWFPPTPFVIPPSNAEKFSKFAAALSRAERDHPLNSPVFQLHAIKDEIFHRLDGIAHSDIPEQVLRQFREKLERVASPESSTKQAEFSQQKDEISMLLRGIGDGSLQTILTFDIPYLLHKQKLNLSFVWREIPMQIFITPRFRPLEETFFGAAEGAALSVGASRWQTGTSHVTIQMAALLDGSAYTESLQAFVDQDPTIEGWPKSFTWAFLIFSDMTWRLKADHGGHQDWIPAPRDLSALEYSIKTSERESLAFIAKGSPAALIEIFEPSDEVLAIELKALDSLPWPQECRTRASMYLELGDTNEALFWLNVSVESLVAGRFKEIEQATGETGLAEALGSPKEFWDQAEQILSKQFPDMADKVKWPSAPIHVSVFGKLKVLYRRVAMRTSLEELLRKYRDVSGERNDLFHGTRTGRVSVAAVRKAFDALAWIDENMWPQAPGAVAPSPS
;
A
#
# COMPACT_ATOMS: atom_id res chain seq x y z
N MET A 1 -26.56 4.24 19.19
CA MET A 1 -26.38 5.05 20.41
C MET A 1 -26.08 4.11 21.56
N THR A 2 -24.81 3.91 21.87
CA THR A 2 -24.37 3.11 23.00
C THR A 2 -24.43 3.98 24.24
N ILE A 3 -25.32 3.67 25.18
CA ILE A 3 -25.42 4.40 26.45
C ILE A 3 -24.13 4.13 27.23
N THR A 4 -23.19 5.07 27.24
CA THR A 4 -21.96 4.97 28.04
C THR A 4 -22.33 4.94 29.51
N SER A 5 -21.94 3.87 30.22
CA SER A 5 -22.29 3.68 31.62
C SER A 5 -21.85 4.89 32.46
N PRO A 6 -22.64 5.34 33.46
CA PRO A 6 -22.27 6.46 34.33
C PRO A 6 -20.89 6.30 34.97
N LEU A 7 -20.50 5.06 35.28
CA LEU A 7 -19.17 4.71 35.79
C LEU A 7 -18.05 5.02 34.79
N ASN A 8 -18.25 4.70 33.51
CA ASN A 8 -17.25 4.99 32.46
C ASN A 8 -17.08 6.50 32.27
N ARG A 9 -18.18 7.27 32.34
CA ARG A 9 -18.12 8.75 32.26
C ARG A 9 -17.33 9.36 33.42
N MET A 10 -17.56 8.88 34.64
CA MET A 10 -16.80 9.33 35.82
C MET A 10 -15.32 9.00 35.70
N LYS A 11 -14.97 7.75 35.34
CA LYS A 11 -13.58 7.32 35.17
C LYS A 11 -12.85 8.14 34.10
N ALA A 12 -13.48 8.37 32.95
CA ALA A 12 -12.90 9.18 31.87
C ALA A 12 -12.66 10.63 32.32
N LYS A 13 -13.65 11.24 33.01
CA LYS A 13 -13.52 12.60 33.55
C LYS A 13 -12.40 12.71 34.59
N GLU A 14 -12.32 11.78 35.54
CA GLU A 14 -11.25 11.77 36.56
C GLU A 14 -9.86 11.62 35.94
N ARG A 15 -9.74 10.73 34.94
CA ARG A 15 -8.49 10.52 34.21
C ARG A 15 -8.08 11.77 33.43
N MET A 16 -9.01 12.41 32.72
CA MET A 16 -8.78 13.69 32.04
C MET A 16 -8.27 14.77 33.02
N LEU A 17 -8.96 14.95 34.15
CA LEU A 17 -8.55 15.94 35.15
C LEU A 17 -7.16 15.64 35.71
N ARG A 18 -6.85 14.37 35.99
CA ARG A 18 -5.53 13.96 36.51
C ARG A 18 -4.39 14.29 35.55
N ILE A 19 -4.61 14.19 34.24
CA ILE A 19 -3.57 14.39 33.22
C ILE A 19 -3.44 15.86 32.85
N PHE A 20 -4.56 16.56 32.62
CA PHE A 20 -4.56 17.87 31.96
C PHE A 20 -4.70 19.08 32.91
N ALA A 21 -5.13 18.89 34.16
CA ALA A 21 -5.34 20.03 35.08
C ALA A 21 -4.07 20.84 35.36
N LEU A 22 -2.90 20.20 35.33
CA LEU A 22 -1.59 20.84 35.61
C LEU A 22 -0.61 20.73 34.42
N ALA A 23 -1.09 20.35 33.23
CA ALA A 23 -0.23 20.19 32.07
C ALA A 23 0.15 21.57 31.48
N ASN A 24 1.44 21.90 31.51
CA ASN A 24 1.98 23.09 30.83
C ASN A 24 1.96 22.95 29.31
N ASP A 25 2.16 21.73 28.80
CA ASP A 25 2.03 21.39 27.38
C ASP A 25 1.03 20.23 27.22
N PRO A 26 -0.19 20.52 26.74
CA PRO A 26 -1.22 19.50 26.53
C PRO A 26 -0.81 18.41 25.53
N ALA A 27 -0.03 18.74 24.49
CA ALA A 27 0.39 17.77 23.49
C ALA A 27 1.37 16.74 24.09
N THR A 28 2.32 17.20 24.90
CA THR A 28 3.22 16.30 25.64
C THR A 28 2.47 15.48 26.69
N ALA A 29 1.50 16.05 27.40
CA ALA A 29 0.69 15.33 28.38
C ALA A 29 -0.15 14.20 27.76
N ALA A 30 -0.55 14.33 26.50
CA ALA A 30 -1.32 13.33 25.78
C ALA A 30 -0.48 12.18 25.20
N LYS A 31 0.86 12.29 25.11
CA LYS A 31 1.74 11.26 24.52
C LYS A 31 1.55 9.84 25.09
N PRO A 32 1.38 9.64 26.41
CA PRO A 32 1.20 8.30 26.97
C PRO A 32 -0.13 7.64 26.62
N LEU A 33 -1.12 8.40 26.12
CA LEU A 33 -2.43 7.90 25.76
C LEU A 33 -2.40 7.36 24.33
N SER A 34 -3.02 6.20 24.10
CA SER A 34 -3.26 5.71 22.74
C SER A 34 -4.34 6.53 22.04
N ASP A 35 -4.40 6.44 20.71
CA ASP A 35 -5.42 7.14 19.93
C ASP A 35 -6.83 6.67 20.29
N ASP A 36 -7.00 5.37 20.51
CA ASP A 36 -8.28 4.76 20.91
C ASP A 36 -8.68 5.16 22.33
N GLU A 37 -7.71 5.33 23.22
CA GLU A 37 -7.96 5.80 24.58
C GLU A 37 -8.44 7.27 24.58
N LEU A 38 -7.81 8.13 23.79
CA LEU A 38 -8.24 9.52 23.61
C LEU A 38 -9.66 9.61 23.06
N GLU A 39 -9.96 8.84 22.01
CA GLU A 39 -11.29 8.80 21.40
C GLU A 39 -12.34 8.28 22.38
N ALA A 40 -12.08 7.17 23.08
CA ALA A 40 -12.98 6.61 24.08
C ALA A 40 -13.25 7.58 25.24
N MET A 41 -12.22 8.33 25.67
CA MET A 41 -12.37 9.38 26.68
C MET A 41 -13.28 10.50 26.19
N LEU A 42 -13.09 10.99 24.96
CA LEU A 42 -13.95 12.03 24.37
C LEU A 42 -15.41 11.56 24.28
N ASP A 43 -15.63 10.35 23.76
CA ASP A 43 -16.98 9.78 23.63
C ASP A 43 -17.68 9.63 24.98
N ALA A 44 -16.94 9.28 26.04
CA ALA A 44 -17.48 9.17 27.40
C ALA A 44 -17.87 10.53 28.02
N ILE A 45 -17.16 11.61 27.70
CA ILE A 45 -17.40 12.93 28.30
C ILE A 45 -18.18 13.89 27.39
N ARG A 46 -18.48 13.50 26.15
CA ARG A 46 -19.07 14.36 25.11
C ARG A 46 -20.36 15.09 25.52
N GLU A 47 -21.21 14.42 26.29
CA GLU A 47 -22.48 14.97 26.80
C GLU A 47 -22.29 15.95 27.97
N LEU A 48 -21.12 15.95 28.61
CA LEU A 48 -20.80 16.83 29.74
C LEU A 48 -20.21 18.18 29.29
N ILE A 49 -19.97 18.36 27.99
CA ILE A 49 -19.37 19.58 27.43
C ILE A 49 -20.47 20.63 27.19
N PRO A 50 -20.33 21.87 27.70
CA PRO A 50 -19.17 22.41 28.44
C PRO A 50 -19.22 22.10 29.94
N LEU A 51 -18.03 21.92 30.55
CA LEU A 51 -17.91 21.81 32.02
C LEU A 51 -17.97 23.19 32.66
N ARG A 52 -18.79 23.34 33.71
CA ARG A 52 -19.07 24.64 34.36
C ARG A 52 -18.03 25.08 35.39
N LYS A 53 -17.25 24.17 35.98
CA LYS A 53 -16.26 24.51 37.01
C LYS A 53 -14.97 24.99 36.33
N PRO A 54 -14.39 26.16 36.68
CA PRO A 54 -13.24 26.74 35.98
C PRO A 54 -12.06 25.78 35.78
N ALA A 55 -11.56 25.16 36.85
CA ALA A 55 -10.44 24.21 36.75
C ALA A 55 -10.77 22.95 35.93
N GLN A 56 -12.05 22.55 35.88
CA GLN A 56 -12.47 21.42 35.04
C GLN A 56 -12.61 21.84 33.57
N HIS A 57 -12.98 23.09 33.33
CA HIS A 57 -13.09 23.67 32.01
C HIS A 57 -11.71 23.81 31.36
N GLU A 58 -10.73 24.37 32.08
CA GLU A 58 -9.35 24.51 31.60
C GLU A 58 -8.72 23.14 31.27
N ALA A 59 -8.92 22.13 32.12
CA ALA A 59 -8.46 20.77 31.85
C ALA A 59 -9.16 20.15 30.63
N LEU A 60 -10.45 20.45 30.43
CA LEU A 60 -11.21 20.00 29.26
C LEU A 60 -10.68 20.65 27.99
N GLU A 61 -10.46 21.97 27.97
CA GLU A 61 -9.92 22.68 26.81
C GLU A 61 -8.53 22.16 26.44
N ARG A 62 -7.65 21.94 27.42
CA ARG A 62 -6.34 21.32 27.20
C ARG A 62 -6.45 19.91 26.60
N PHE A 63 -7.35 19.07 27.12
CA PHE A 63 -7.59 17.74 26.58
C PHE A 63 -8.10 17.79 25.14
N LEU A 64 -9.07 18.66 24.86
CA LEU A 64 -9.66 18.80 23.53
C LEU A 64 -8.66 19.39 22.52
N TYR A 65 -7.87 20.38 22.92
CA TYR A 65 -6.78 20.94 22.14
C TYR A 65 -5.72 19.89 21.83
N ALA A 66 -5.27 19.11 22.82
CA ALA A 66 -4.28 18.06 22.62
C ALA A 66 -4.77 16.99 21.62
N GLY A 67 -6.05 16.59 21.72
CA GLY A 67 -6.65 15.67 20.75
C GLY A 67 -6.79 16.29 19.36
N ALA A 68 -7.18 17.56 19.25
CA ALA A 68 -7.23 18.26 17.97
C ALA A 68 -5.84 18.30 17.33
N CYS A 69 -4.79 18.75 18.05
CA CYS A 69 -3.41 18.76 17.55
C CYS A 69 -2.89 17.37 17.15
N ARG A 70 -3.27 16.31 17.87
CA ARG A 70 -2.78 14.95 17.61
C ARG A 70 -3.34 14.37 16.30
N PHE A 71 -4.59 14.68 15.99
CA PHE A 71 -5.27 14.16 14.79
C PHE A 71 -5.28 15.17 13.63
N ASP A 72 -4.90 16.42 13.87
CA ASP A 72 -4.75 17.44 12.85
C ASP A 72 -3.48 17.20 12.02
N ARG A 73 -3.68 16.84 10.76
CA ARG A 73 -2.59 16.59 9.82
C ARG A 73 -1.81 17.83 9.39
N TRP A 74 -2.31 19.02 9.68
CA TRP A 74 -1.66 20.30 9.36
C TRP A 74 -0.88 20.84 10.56
N PHE A 75 -1.10 20.28 11.75
CA PHE A 75 -0.38 20.66 12.96
C PHE A 75 0.96 19.90 13.06
N PRO A 76 2.11 20.59 13.23
CA PRO A 76 3.39 19.90 13.38
C PRO A 76 3.54 19.14 14.70
N PRO A 77 4.20 17.97 14.72
CA PRO A 77 4.75 17.27 13.56
C PRO A 77 3.66 16.57 12.74
N THR A 78 3.64 16.81 11.44
CA THR A 78 2.67 16.18 10.54
C THR A 78 2.99 14.69 10.38
N PRO A 79 2.00 13.77 10.41
CA PRO A 79 2.26 12.35 10.25
C PRO A 79 2.88 12.04 8.88
N PHE A 80 3.73 11.02 8.82
CA PHE A 80 4.32 10.57 7.57
C PHE A 80 3.26 10.05 6.58
N VAL A 81 2.24 9.33 7.07
CA VAL A 81 1.03 8.94 6.32
C VAL A 81 -0.19 9.29 7.17
N ILE A 82 -1.25 9.81 6.56
CA ILE A 82 -2.52 10.11 7.25
C ILE A 82 -3.45 8.91 7.17
N PRO A 83 -3.75 8.24 8.30
CA PRO A 83 -4.70 7.12 8.32
C PRO A 83 -6.12 7.56 7.93
N PRO A 84 -6.94 6.67 7.32
CA PRO A 84 -8.32 7.01 6.94
C PRO A 84 -9.20 7.47 8.12
N SER A 85 -8.98 6.93 9.31
CA SER A 85 -9.75 7.28 10.52
C SER A 85 -9.38 8.65 11.12
N ASN A 86 -8.27 9.24 10.69
CA ASN A 86 -7.71 10.43 11.33
C ASN A 86 -8.61 11.66 11.18
N ALA A 87 -9.22 11.85 10.01
CA ALA A 87 -10.12 12.97 9.72
C ALA A 87 -11.39 12.93 10.60
N GLU A 88 -11.93 11.74 10.87
CA GLU A 88 -13.08 11.58 11.75
C GLU A 88 -12.71 11.93 13.19
N LYS A 89 -11.58 11.39 13.69
CA LYS A 89 -11.05 11.70 15.03
C LYS A 89 -10.80 13.19 15.20
N PHE A 90 -10.12 13.83 14.24
CA PHE A 90 -9.89 15.27 14.23
C PHE A 90 -11.20 16.07 14.29
N SER A 91 -12.17 15.74 13.44
CA SER A 91 -13.48 16.41 13.39
C SER A 91 -14.23 16.31 14.72
N LYS A 92 -14.19 15.14 15.39
CA LYS A 92 -14.80 14.94 16.71
C LYS A 92 -14.19 15.88 17.76
N PHE A 93 -12.86 15.95 17.82
CA PHE A 93 -12.14 16.80 18.77
C PHE A 93 -12.32 18.29 18.48
N ALA A 94 -12.18 18.72 17.22
CA ALA A 94 -12.35 20.11 16.81
C ALA A 94 -13.78 20.61 17.11
N ALA A 95 -14.81 19.81 16.81
CA ALA A 95 -16.21 20.14 17.11
C ALA A 95 -16.49 20.17 18.61
N ALA A 96 -15.82 19.33 19.41
CA ALA A 96 -15.92 19.36 20.86
C ALA A 96 -15.23 20.61 21.45
N LEU A 97 -14.06 20.99 20.94
CA LEU A 97 -13.34 22.19 21.35
C LEU A 97 -14.13 23.46 21.03
N SER A 98 -14.70 23.55 19.83
CA SER A 98 -15.55 24.67 19.45
C SER A 98 -16.78 24.83 20.36
N ARG A 99 -17.37 23.72 20.83
CA ARG A 99 -18.46 23.75 21.83
C ARG A 99 -18.00 24.17 23.22
N ALA A 100 -16.74 23.90 23.57
CA ALA A 100 -16.16 24.30 24.85
C ALA A 100 -15.85 25.81 24.87
N GLU A 101 -15.18 26.32 23.82
CA GLU A 101 -14.78 27.73 23.71
C GLU A 101 -15.99 28.67 23.49
N ARG A 102 -17.03 28.22 22.76
CA ARG A 102 -18.32 28.87 22.45
C ARG A 102 -18.31 30.39 22.29
N ASP A 103 -18.28 31.13 23.39
CA ASP A 103 -18.42 32.59 23.44
C ASP A 103 -17.07 33.31 23.31
N HIS A 104 -15.95 32.62 23.54
CA HIS A 104 -14.58 33.15 23.50
C HIS A 104 -13.67 32.26 22.63
N PRO A 105 -13.81 32.32 21.29
CA PRO A 105 -13.02 31.47 20.40
C PRO A 105 -11.53 31.82 20.46
N LEU A 106 -10.70 30.81 20.74
CA LEU A 106 -9.24 30.94 20.82
C LEU A 106 -8.55 30.08 19.77
N ASN A 107 -8.63 28.75 19.90
CA ASN A 107 -7.97 27.82 18.98
C ASN A 107 -8.96 27.19 17.99
N SER A 108 -10.25 27.08 18.38
CA SER A 108 -11.25 26.42 17.54
C SER A 108 -11.42 27.04 16.14
N PRO A 109 -11.26 28.36 15.90
CA PRO A 109 -11.28 28.91 14.55
C PRO A 109 -10.22 28.34 13.62
N VAL A 110 -8.98 28.18 14.09
CA VAL A 110 -7.88 27.63 13.28
C VAL A 110 -8.18 26.17 12.93
N PHE A 111 -8.65 25.38 13.89
CA PHE A 111 -9.04 24.00 13.61
C PHE A 111 -10.26 23.91 12.68
N GLN A 112 -11.18 24.87 12.69
CA GLN A 112 -12.27 24.95 11.71
C GLN A 112 -11.73 25.23 10.30
N LEU A 113 -10.72 26.09 10.15
CA LEU A 113 -10.03 26.29 8.87
C LEU A 113 -9.35 25.01 8.39
N HIS A 114 -8.65 24.31 9.28
CA HIS A 114 -8.01 23.03 8.96
C HIS A 114 -9.04 21.95 8.57
N ALA A 115 -10.21 21.91 9.21
CA ALA A 115 -11.30 21.01 8.84
C ALA A 115 -11.88 21.35 7.45
N ILE A 116 -12.00 22.64 7.11
CA ILE A 116 -12.37 23.07 5.75
C ILE A 116 -11.30 22.63 4.74
N LYS A 117 -10.01 22.80 5.08
CA LYS A 117 -8.89 22.35 4.25
C LYS A 117 -8.94 20.84 4.01
N ASP A 118 -9.15 20.03 5.06
CA ASP A 118 -9.35 18.59 4.94
C ASP A 118 -10.53 18.23 4.03
N GLU A 119 -11.66 18.93 4.17
CA GLU A 119 -12.83 18.70 3.30
C GLU A 119 -12.53 19.06 1.83
N ILE A 120 -11.74 20.11 1.58
CA ILE A 120 -11.31 20.49 0.22
C ILE A 120 -10.44 19.38 -0.37
N PHE A 121 -9.41 18.92 0.33
CA PHE A 121 -8.58 17.81 -0.14
C PHE A 121 -9.43 16.56 -0.35
N HIS A 122 -10.27 16.17 0.62
CA HIS A 122 -11.10 14.97 0.49
C HIS A 122 -12.07 15.00 -0.70
N ARG A 123 -12.66 16.17 -1.02
CA ARG A 123 -13.65 16.31 -2.09
C ARG A 123 -13.06 16.56 -3.47
N LEU A 124 -11.91 17.23 -3.55
CA LEU A 124 -11.33 17.69 -4.82
C LEU A 124 -10.07 16.92 -5.23
N ASP A 125 -9.55 16.03 -4.36
CA ASP A 125 -8.38 15.21 -4.63
C ASP A 125 -8.56 14.33 -5.88
N GLY A 126 -7.65 14.48 -6.84
CA GLY A 126 -7.62 13.67 -8.05
C GLY A 126 -8.67 14.06 -9.09
N ILE A 127 -9.30 15.22 -8.97
CA ILE A 127 -10.25 15.75 -9.97
C ILE A 127 -9.54 16.83 -10.80
N ALA A 128 -9.69 16.76 -12.12
CA ALA A 128 -9.19 17.81 -13.02
C ALA A 128 -9.93 19.13 -12.76
N HIS A 129 -9.22 20.26 -12.81
CA HIS A 129 -9.83 21.57 -12.51
C HIS A 129 -11.06 21.90 -13.36
N SER A 130 -11.05 21.47 -14.64
CA SER A 130 -12.16 21.66 -15.57
C SER A 130 -13.46 21.00 -15.12
N ASP A 131 -13.36 19.96 -14.29
CA ASP A 131 -14.47 19.11 -13.92
C ASP A 131 -15.05 19.49 -12.54
N ILE A 132 -14.41 20.43 -11.83
CA ILE A 132 -14.86 20.92 -10.54
C ILE A 132 -15.93 22.00 -10.75
N PRO A 133 -17.20 21.80 -10.34
CA PRO A 133 -18.23 22.80 -10.53
C PRO A 133 -17.96 24.06 -9.68
N GLU A 134 -18.10 25.25 -10.27
CA GLU A 134 -17.93 26.54 -9.56
C GLU A 134 -18.83 26.66 -8.32
N GLN A 135 -20.00 25.99 -8.32
CA GLN A 135 -20.87 25.94 -7.14
C GLN A 135 -20.19 25.30 -5.93
N VAL A 136 -19.36 24.27 -6.13
CA VAL A 136 -18.60 23.60 -5.06
C VAL A 136 -17.57 24.57 -4.48
N LEU A 137 -16.84 25.29 -5.34
CA LEU A 137 -15.85 26.29 -4.90
C LEU A 137 -16.54 27.44 -4.13
N ARG A 138 -17.71 27.90 -4.59
CA ARG A 138 -18.50 28.92 -3.89
C ARG A 138 -18.93 28.44 -2.49
N GLN A 139 -19.38 27.20 -2.35
CA GLN A 139 -19.75 26.64 -1.04
C GLN A 139 -18.57 26.66 -0.06
N PHE A 140 -17.35 26.33 -0.52
CA PHE A 140 -16.17 26.40 0.33
C PHE A 140 -15.80 27.84 0.70
N ARG A 141 -15.88 28.80 -0.23
CA ARG A 141 -15.66 30.22 0.07
C ARG A 141 -16.67 30.73 1.10
N GLU A 142 -17.95 30.37 0.97
CA GLU A 142 -18.99 30.72 1.93
C GLU A 142 -18.74 30.10 3.32
N LYS A 143 -18.28 28.84 3.38
CA LYS A 143 -17.88 28.20 4.64
C LYS A 143 -16.71 28.94 5.29
N LEU A 144 -15.70 29.31 4.50
CA LEU A 144 -14.51 30.00 4.96
C LEU A 144 -14.82 31.37 5.57
N GLU A 145 -15.76 32.12 4.96
CA GLU A 145 -16.20 33.42 5.48
C GLU A 145 -17.03 33.34 6.76
N ARG A 146 -17.64 32.19 7.06
CA ARG A 146 -18.45 31.99 8.27
C ARG A 146 -17.62 31.64 9.50
N VAL A 147 -16.34 31.31 9.36
CA VAL A 147 -15.47 30.99 10.49
C VAL A 147 -15.21 32.27 11.29
N ALA A 148 -15.58 32.25 12.57
CA ALA A 148 -15.38 33.40 13.46
C ALA A 148 -13.89 33.64 13.72
N SER A 149 -13.46 34.90 13.72
CA SER A 149 -12.08 35.25 14.07
C SER A 149 -11.78 34.96 15.55
N PRO A 150 -10.57 34.51 15.89
CA PRO A 150 -10.16 34.33 17.29
C PRO A 150 -10.01 35.68 18.00
N GLU A 151 -10.25 35.72 19.31
CA GLU A 151 -10.15 36.95 20.11
C GLU A 151 -8.69 37.35 20.40
N SER A 152 -7.77 36.39 20.41
CA SER A 152 -6.35 36.61 20.68
C SER A 152 -5.61 37.12 19.44
N SER A 153 -4.87 38.22 19.59
CA SER A 153 -4.05 38.79 18.51
C SER A 153 -2.99 37.83 17.97
N THR A 154 -2.37 37.01 18.83
CA THR A 154 -1.40 35.98 18.42
C THR A 154 -2.06 34.93 17.52
N LYS A 155 -3.26 34.46 17.90
CA LYS A 155 -4.02 33.48 17.11
C LYS A 155 -4.62 34.08 15.84
N GLN A 156 -4.89 35.37 15.82
CA GLN A 156 -5.42 36.07 14.65
C GLN A 156 -4.43 36.08 13.48
N ALA A 157 -3.12 36.16 13.73
CA ALA A 157 -2.10 36.09 12.69
C ALA A 157 -2.06 34.69 12.03
N GLU A 158 -2.02 33.63 12.85
CA GLU A 158 -2.11 32.23 12.40
C GLU A 158 -3.39 31.97 11.61
N PHE A 159 -4.53 32.42 12.13
CA PHE A 159 -5.84 32.34 11.48
C PHE A 159 -5.85 33.02 10.11
N SER A 160 -5.35 34.26 10.03
CA SER A 160 -5.34 35.03 8.77
C SER A 160 -4.46 34.34 7.72
N GLN A 161 -3.28 33.86 8.11
CA GLN A 161 -2.40 33.10 7.23
C GLN A 161 -3.09 31.84 6.68
N GLN A 162 -3.72 31.03 7.55
CA GLN A 162 -4.41 29.81 7.13
C GLN A 162 -5.62 30.12 6.23
N LYS A 163 -6.38 31.18 6.55
CA LYS A 163 -7.52 31.61 5.74
C LYS A 163 -7.07 32.07 4.35
N ASP A 164 -5.96 32.81 4.26
CA ASP A 164 -5.38 33.27 3.00
C ASP A 164 -4.86 32.10 2.16
N GLU A 165 -4.17 31.12 2.77
CA GLU A 165 -3.70 29.91 2.09
C GLU A 165 -4.86 29.12 1.47
N ILE A 166 -5.95 28.90 2.22
CA ILE A 166 -7.17 28.22 1.72
C ILE A 166 -7.82 29.05 0.61
N SER A 167 -7.87 30.37 0.76
CA SER A 167 -8.44 31.26 -0.27
C SER A 167 -7.65 31.21 -1.57
N MET A 168 -6.32 31.23 -1.50
CA MET A 168 -5.43 31.10 -2.67
C MET A 168 -5.59 29.71 -3.32
N LEU A 169 -5.72 28.65 -2.53
CA LEU A 169 -6.00 27.30 -3.03
C LEU A 169 -7.30 27.28 -3.85
N LEU A 170 -8.40 27.79 -3.29
CA LEU A 170 -9.70 27.83 -3.96
C LEU A 170 -9.72 28.74 -5.20
N ARG A 171 -8.91 29.81 -5.19
CA ARG A 171 -8.77 30.70 -6.35
C ARG A 171 -7.99 30.01 -7.47
N GLY A 172 -6.87 29.38 -7.12
CA GLY A 172 -6.03 28.62 -8.04
C GLY A 172 -6.74 27.43 -8.69
N ILE A 173 -7.68 26.79 -7.98
CA ILE A 173 -8.55 25.77 -8.58
C ILE A 173 -9.54 26.42 -9.56
N GLY A 174 -10.19 27.51 -9.14
CA GLY A 174 -11.21 28.19 -9.94
C GLY A 174 -10.70 28.84 -11.23
N ASP A 175 -9.45 29.31 -11.24
CA ASP A 175 -8.79 29.86 -12.44
C ASP A 175 -7.93 28.83 -13.21
N GLY A 176 -7.83 27.60 -12.69
CA GLY A 176 -7.05 26.52 -13.30
C GLY A 176 -5.53 26.68 -13.18
N SER A 177 -5.02 27.64 -12.41
CA SER A 177 -3.59 27.88 -12.23
C SER A 177 -2.92 26.95 -11.20
N LEU A 178 -3.70 26.26 -10.36
CA LEU A 178 -3.17 25.39 -9.32
C LEU A 178 -2.44 24.19 -9.93
N GLN A 179 -1.22 23.93 -9.48
CA GLN A 179 -0.44 22.77 -9.87
C GLN A 179 0.06 22.03 -8.62
N THR A 180 -0.13 20.71 -8.63
CA THR A 180 0.62 19.83 -7.73
C THR A 180 1.91 19.38 -8.42
N ILE A 181 3.03 19.44 -7.71
CA ILE A 181 4.35 19.06 -8.22
C ILE A 181 4.92 17.94 -7.35
N LEU A 182 5.45 16.91 -8.01
CA LEU A 182 6.21 15.82 -7.40
C LEU A 182 7.62 15.82 -7.99
N THR A 183 8.63 15.89 -7.13
CA THR A 183 10.04 15.88 -7.55
C THR A 183 10.79 14.76 -6.84
N PHE A 184 11.50 13.93 -7.60
CA PHE A 184 12.29 12.82 -7.09
C PHE A 184 13.44 12.46 -8.04
N ASP A 185 14.39 11.69 -7.56
CA ASP A 185 15.47 11.09 -8.35
C ASP A 185 15.25 9.57 -8.47
N ILE A 186 15.72 9.00 -9.59
CA ILE A 186 15.82 7.55 -9.83
C ILE A 186 17.28 7.14 -10.06
N PRO A 187 17.70 5.92 -9.66
CA PRO A 187 19.10 5.51 -9.65
C PRO A 187 19.65 5.09 -11.03
N TYR A 188 19.01 5.55 -12.11
CA TYR A 188 19.38 5.18 -13.47
C TYR A 188 19.00 6.26 -14.49
N LEU A 189 19.51 6.13 -15.72
CA LEU A 189 19.33 7.07 -16.80
C LEU A 189 18.19 6.61 -17.71
N LEU A 190 16.99 7.15 -17.50
CA LEU A 190 15.84 6.80 -18.34
C LEU A 190 16.09 7.13 -19.82
N HIS A 191 16.77 8.25 -20.08
CA HIS A 191 17.11 8.70 -21.42
C HIS A 191 18.39 9.53 -21.41
N LYS A 192 19.10 9.59 -22.55
CA LYS A 192 20.37 10.33 -22.66
C LYS A 192 20.19 11.85 -22.81
N GLN A 193 19.00 12.27 -23.20
CA GLN A 193 18.64 13.68 -23.36
C GLN A 193 17.60 14.08 -22.33
N LYS A 194 17.50 15.38 -22.06
CA LYS A 194 16.40 15.92 -21.26
C LYS A 194 15.07 15.64 -21.97
N LEU A 195 14.10 15.13 -21.23
CA LEU A 195 12.75 14.89 -21.74
C LEU A 195 11.79 15.93 -21.18
N ASN A 196 10.89 16.41 -22.03
CA ASN A 196 9.71 17.16 -21.67
C ASN A 196 8.53 16.46 -22.33
N LEU A 197 7.69 15.83 -21.52
CA LEU A 197 6.59 14.99 -21.97
C LEU A 197 5.29 15.59 -21.47
N SER A 198 4.27 15.61 -22.34
CA SER A 198 2.92 16.04 -21.99
C SER A 198 1.95 14.91 -22.32
N PHE A 199 1.09 14.57 -21.37
CA PHE A 199 0.10 13.51 -21.51
C PHE A 199 -1.06 13.71 -20.52
N VAL A 200 -2.10 12.90 -20.66
CA VAL A 200 -3.24 12.84 -19.75
C VAL A 200 -3.18 11.52 -19.00
N TRP A 201 -3.25 11.56 -17.67
CA TRP A 201 -3.33 10.36 -16.84
C TRP A 201 -4.55 10.45 -15.94
N ARG A 202 -5.49 9.52 -16.12
CA ARG A 202 -6.80 9.51 -15.44
C ARG A 202 -7.51 10.87 -15.54
N GLU A 203 -7.64 11.38 -16.77
CA GLU A 203 -8.26 12.68 -17.09
C GLU A 203 -7.51 13.93 -16.58
N ILE A 204 -6.40 13.78 -15.83
CA ILE A 204 -5.60 14.91 -15.37
C ILE A 204 -4.50 15.24 -16.39
N PRO A 205 -4.43 16.48 -16.91
CA PRO A 205 -3.31 16.93 -17.72
C PRO A 205 -2.02 16.99 -16.91
N MET A 206 -0.94 16.44 -17.48
CA MET A 206 0.37 16.34 -16.83
C MET A 206 1.50 16.81 -17.73
N GLN A 207 2.54 17.37 -17.11
CA GLN A 207 3.84 17.59 -17.72
C GLN A 207 4.91 16.89 -16.88
N ILE A 208 5.78 16.12 -17.53
CA ILE A 208 6.94 15.50 -16.87
C ILE A 208 8.22 16.03 -17.50
N PHE A 209 9.12 16.48 -16.63
CA PHE A 209 10.47 16.91 -16.98
C PHE A 209 11.46 15.89 -16.42
N ILE A 210 12.35 15.38 -17.26
CA ILE A 210 13.36 14.40 -16.88
C ILE A 210 14.73 14.91 -17.29
N THR A 211 15.62 15.07 -16.33
CA THR A 211 16.98 15.54 -16.57
C THR A 211 17.98 14.44 -16.21
N PRO A 212 18.72 13.88 -17.18
CA PRO A 212 19.76 12.90 -16.89
C PRO A 212 20.96 13.57 -16.21
N ARG A 213 21.53 12.88 -15.22
CA ARG A 213 22.77 13.22 -14.52
C ARG A 213 23.75 12.06 -14.72
N PHE A 214 24.70 12.23 -15.62
CA PHE A 214 25.70 11.21 -15.92
C PHE A 214 26.79 11.17 -14.85
N ARG A 215 27.35 9.98 -14.60
CA ARG A 215 28.55 9.90 -13.75
C ARG A 215 29.73 10.60 -14.43
N PRO A 216 30.60 11.30 -13.66
CA PRO A 216 31.82 11.89 -14.19
C PRO A 216 32.75 10.84 -14.79
N LEU A 217 33.45 11.19 -15.87
CA LEU A 217 34.42 10.33 -16.56
C LEU A 217 35.67 10.01 -15.72
N GLU A 218 35.95 10.80 -14.69
CA GLU A 218 37.12 10.67 -13.82
C GLU A 218 37.17 9.33 -13.06
N GLU A 219 36.02 8.66 -12.93
CA GLU A 219 35.89 7.33 -12.31
C GLU A 219 36.00 6.17 -13.33
N THR A 220 36.30 6.46 -14.60
CA THR A 220 36.35 5.46 -15.68
C THR A 220 37.75 5.27 -16.26
N PHE A 221 38.07 4.05 -16.70
CA PHE A 221 39.39 3.70 -17.26
C PHE A 221 39.67 4.29 -18.66
N PHE A 222 38.73 5.05 -19.25
CA PHE A 222 38.84 5.60 -20.60
C PHE A 222 38.43 7.07 -20.65
N GLY A 223 39.26 7.92 -21.28
CA GLY A 223 38.95 9.33 -21.50
C GLY A 223 38.18 9.52 -22.81
N ALA A 224 36.97 10.07 -22.74
CA ALA A 224 36.30 10.62 -23.92
C ALA A 224 36.75 12.09 -24.10
N ALA A 225 37.15 12.47 -25.31
CA ALA A 225 37.71 13.79 -25.61
C ALA A 225 36.72 14.94 -25.30
N GLU A 226 35.43 14.69 -25.52
CA GLU A 226 34.29 15.48 -25.04
C GLU A 226 33.12 14.48 -24.86
N GLY A 227 32.56 14.33 -23.66
CA GLY A 227 31.42 13.44 -23.47
C GLY A 227 31.20 12.96 -22.05
N ALA A 228 30.25 12.05 -21.89
CA ALA A 228 30.03 11.26 -20.68
C ALA A 228 30.14 9.78 -21.04
N ALA A 229 30.70 8.95 -20.16
CA ALA A 229 30.74 7.51 -20.35
C ALA A 229 29.46 6.87 -19.83
N LEU A 230 28.90 5.98 -20.64
CA LEU A 230 27.84 5.08 -20.25
C LEU A 230 28.39 3.65 -20.31
N SER A 231 28.41 2.96 -19.18
CA SER A 231 28.60 1.51 -19.20
C SER A 231 27.37 0.87 -19.86
N VAL A 232 27.52 0.38 -21.08
CA VAL A 232 26.50 -0.41 -21.78
C VAL A 232 26.73 -1.88 -21.44
N GLY A 233 26.29 -2.27 -20.25
CA GLY A 233 26.27 -3.67 -19.80
C GLY A 233 24.86 -4.06 -19.35
N ALA A 234 24.55 -5.36 -19.35
CA ALA A 234 23.28 -5.90 -18.86
C ALA A 234 23.11 -5.80 -17.32
N SER A 235 24.09 -5.22 -16.62
CA SER A 235 24.04 -5.07 -15.17
C SER A 235 23.16 -3.89 -14.78
N ARG A 236 22.51 -4.02 -13.61
CA ARG A 236 21.81 -2.92 -12.93
C ARG A 236 22.77 -1.83 -12.39
N TRP A 237 24.00 -1.76 -12.91
CA TRP A 237 25.00 -0.85 -12.37
C TRP A 237 24.70 0.59 -12.79
N GLN A 238 24.78 1.49 -11.82
CA GLN A 238 24.38 2.88 -11.97
C GLN A 238 25.37 3.62 -12.87
N THR A 239 24.96 3.99 -14.08
CA THR A 239 25.75 4.85 -15.00
C THR A 239 25.42 6.34 -14.84
N GLY A 240 24.40 6.64 -14.04
CA GLY A 240 23.92 7.98 -13.71
C GLY A 240 22.59 7.91 -12.98
N THR A 241 21.98 9.06 -12.74
CA THR A 241 20.65 9.20 -12.15
C THR A 241 19.77 10.06 -13.06
N SER A 242 18.45 9.98 -12.92
CA SER A 242 17.54 10.91 -13.58
C SER A 242 16.78 11.70 -12.52
N HIS A 243 16.77 13.02 -12.68
CA HIS A 243 15.92 13.91 -11.91
C HIS A 243 14.58 14.05 -12.60
N VAL A 244 13.49 13.76 -11.89
CA VAL A 244 12.12 13.73 -12.41
C VAL A 244 11.27 14.76 -11.69
N THR A 245 10.59 15.60 -12.46
CA THR A 245 9.57 16.53 -11.96
C THR A 245 8.26 16.28 -12.69
N ILE A 246 7.22 15.92 -11.95
CA ILE A 246 5.86 15.70 -12.46
C ILE A 246 5.01 16.89 -12.02
N GLN A 247 4.40 17.59 -12.98
CA GLN A 247 3.47 18.69 -12.75
C GLN A 247 2.08 18.26 -13.18
N MET A 248 1.09 18.45 -12.30
CA MET A 248 -0.28 17.99 -12.48
C MET A 248 -1.24 19.14 -12.27
N ALA A 249 -2.14 19.35 -13.23
CA ALA A 249 -3.19 20.37 -13.17
C ALA A 249 -4.40 19.86 -12.35
N ALA A 250 -4.13 19.52 -11.08
CA ALA A 250 -5.13 19.04 -10.12
C ALA A 250 -4.65 19.28 -8.68
N LEU A 251 -5.60 19.36 -7.75
CA LEU A 251 -5.30 19.23 -6.33
C LEU A 251 -5.13 17.75 -6.00
N LEU A 252 -4.03 17.38 -5.35
CA LEU A 252 -3.75 16.00 -5.00
C LEU A 252 -3.33 15.88 -3.54
N ASP A 253 -3.99 15.02 -2.77
CA ASP A 253 -3.62 14.78 -1.36
C ASP A 253 -2.41 13.85 -1.23
N GLY A 254 -1.20 14.43 -1.21
CA GLY A 254 0.04 13.66 -1.16
C GLY A 254 0.27 12.85 0.13
N SER A 255 -0.36 13.23 1.25
CA SER A 255 -0.14 12.55 2.54
C SER A 255 -1.21 11.50 2.87
N ALA A 256 -2.29 11.42 2.09
CA ALA A 256 -3.31 10.40 2.26
C ALA A 256 -2.72 8.98 2.23
N TYR A 257 -3.35 8.08 2.96
CA TYR A 257 -3.00 6.67 2.98
C TYR A 257 -3.23 6.00 1.62
N THR A 258 -2.27 5.17 1.22
CA THR A 258 -2.43 4.12 0.22
C THR A 258 -1.83 2.82 0.72
N GLU A 259 -2.30 1.69 0.19
CA GLU A 259 -1.64 0.40 0.46
C GLU A 259 -0.17 0.48 0.02
N SER A 260 0.71 -0.12 0.81
CA SER A 260 2.13 -0.20 0.48
C SER A 260 2.34 -0.89 -0.87
N LEU A 261 3.28 -0.37 -1.66
CA LEU A 261 3.65 -0.96 -2.95
C LEU A 261 4.69 -2.10 -2.82
N GLN A 262 5.24 -2.32 -1.62
CA GLN A 262 6.22 -3.35 -1.32
C GLN A 262 5.92 -4.02 0.02
N ALA A 263 6.53 -5.19 0.25
CA ALA A 263 6.56 -5.84 1.55
C ALA A 263 7.79 -6.73 1.72
N PHE A 264 8.11 -7.01 2.98
CA PHE A 264 9.05 -8.05 3.40
C PHE A 264 8.24 -9.23 3.93
N VAL A 265 8.54 -10.44 3.46
CA VAL A 265 7.73 -11.63 3.79
C VAL A 265 7.74 -11.92 5.30
N ASP A 266 8.89 -11.75 5.95
CA ASP A 266 9.11 -12.14 7.35
C ASP A 266 9.26 -10.95 8.31
N GLN A 267 8.84 -9.75 7.91
CA GLN A 267 8.93 -8.55 8.75
C GLN A 267 7.60 -7.81 8.79
N ASP A 268 7.26 -7.37 10.00
CA ASP A 268 6.18 -6.41 10.19
C ASP A 268 6.58 -5.09 9.53
N PRO A 269 5.71 -4.50 8.70
CA PRO A 269 6.01 -3.24 8.07
C PRO A 269 6.16 -2.17 9.15
N THR A 270 7.24 -1.39 9.09
CA THR A 270 7.46 -0.25 9.99
C THR A 270 6.40 0.85 9.81
N ILE A 271 5.73 0.87 8.66
CA ILE A 271 4.66 1.81 8.32
C ILE A 271 3.54 1.03 7.61
N GLU A 272 2.30 1.11 8.12
CA GLU A 272 1.14 0.35 7.62
C GLU A 272 0.65 0.72 6.20
N GLY A 273 1.28 1.72 5.58
CA GLY A 273 0.95 2.18 4.23
C GLY A 273 1.92 3.21 3.69
N TRP A 274 1.66 3.67 2.47
CA TRP A 274 2.47 4.66 1.78
C TRP A 274 1.73 5.99 1.64
N PRO A 275 2.45 7.13 1.65
CA PRO A 275 1.86 8.39 1.24
C PRO A 275 1.42 8.30 -0.23
N LYS A 276 0.20 8.75 -0.52
CA LYS A 276 -0.38 8.71 -1.86
C LYS A 276 0.49 9.38 -2.93
N SER A 277 1.28 10.39 -2.56
CA SER A 277 2.26 11.03 -3.44
C SER A 277 3.32 10.06 -3.99
N PHE A 278 3.82 9.13 -3.19
CA PHE A 278 4.76 8.10 -3.65
C PHE A 278 4.09 7.12 -4.60
N THR A 279 2.87 6.71 -4.25
CA THR A 279 2.08 5.78 -5.08
C THR A 279 1.79 6.39 -6.44
N TRP A 280 1.39 7.66 -6.51
CA TRP A 280 1.21 8.36 -7.78
C TRP A 280 2.52 8.56 -8.54
N ALA A 281 3.57 9.05 -7.87
CA ALA A 281 4.88 9.23 -8.49
C ALA A 281 5.31 7.94 -9.19
N PHE A 282 5.20 6.80 -8.50
CA PHE A 282 5.56 5.51 -9.07
C PHE A 282 4.66 5.09 -10.23
N LEU A 283 3.33 5.11 -10.06
CA LEU A 283 2.40 4.63 -11.07
C LEU A 283 2.51 5.45 -12.36
N ILE A 284 2.52 6.78 -12.24
CA ILE A 284 2.68 7.70 -13.38
C ILE A 284 4.03 7.43 -14.06
N PHE A 285 5.11 7.35 -13.29
CA PHE A 285 6.45 7.12 -13.83
C PHE A 285 6.59 5.76 -14.51
N SER A 286 5.98 4.71 -13.94
CA SER A 286 5.98 3.35 -14.50
C SER A 286 5.24 3.30 -15.83
N ASP A 287 4.00 3.82 -15.88
CA ASP A 287 3.17 3.85 -17.09
C ASP A 287 3.86 4.63 -18.21
N MET A 288 4.41 5.80 -17.88
CA MET A 288 5.19 6.63 -18.80
C MET A 288 6.43 5.89 -19.31
N THR A 289 7.19 5.22 -18.43
CA THR A 289 8.40 4.49 -18.83
C THR A 289 8.09 3.36 -19.79
N TRP A 290 7.03 2.59 -19.54
CA TRP A 290 6.59 1.54 -20.46
C TRP A 290 6.17 2.10 -21.83
N ARG A 291 5.48 3.25 -21.83
CA ARG A 291 5.11 3.92 -23.09
C ARG A 291 6.33 4.39 -23.87
N LEU A 292 7.31 5.00 -23.21
CA LEU A 292 8.57 5.40 -23.83
C LEU A 292 9.32 4.20 -24.43
N LYS A 293 9.37 3.07 -23.70
CA LYS A 293 10.01 1.85 -24.19
C LYS A 293 9.33 1.30 -25.44
N ALA A 294 8.01 1.24 -25.44
CA ALA A 294 7.22 0.67 -26.54
C ALA A 294 7.25 1.54 -27.81
N ASP A 295 7.09 2.86 -27.66
CA ASP A 295 6.84 3.75 -28.79
C ASP A 295 8.06 4.54 -29.26
N HIS A 296 9.03 4.76 -28.37
CA HIS A 296 10.10 5.73 -28.59
C HIS A 296 11.51 5.13 -28.49
N GLY A 297 11.62 3.83 -28.22
CA GLY A 297 12.89 3.13 -28.08
C GLY A 297 13.62 3.60 -26.82
N GLY A 298 13.39 2.89 -25.71
CA GLY A 298 14.11 3.17 -24.46
C GLY A 298 15.62 2.96 -24.64
N HIS A 299 16.43 3.86 -24.08
CA HIS A 299 17.89 3.66 -24.06
C HIS A 299 18.36 2.67 -22.97
N GLN A 300 17.47 2.27 -22.06
CA GLN A 300 17.79 1.39 -20.93
C GLN A 300 16.73 0.31 -20.72
N ASP A 301 17.18 -0.91 -20.41
CA ASP A 301 16.34 -2.07 -20.12
C ASP A 301 15.76 -2.07 -18.70
N TRP A 302 15.98 -1.02 -17.90
CA TRP A 302 15.57 -0.97 -16.50
C TRP A 302 14.07 -1.01 -16.33
N ILE A 303 13.56 -1.94 -15.53
CA ILE A 303 12.14 -2.03 -15.20
C ILE A 303 11.92 -1.21 -13.91
N PRO A 304 11.09 -0.14 -13.95
CA PRO A 304 10.83 0.65 -12.76
C PRO A 304 10.24 -0.18 -11.62
N ALA A 305 10.81 -0.03 -10.44
CA ALA A 305 10.31 -0.61 -9.20
C ALA A 305 10.00 0.51 -8.18
N PRO A 306 9.01 0.33 -7.27
CA PRO A 306 8.71 1.33 -6.23
C PRO A 306 9.94 1.77 -5.42
N ARG A 307 10.88 0.85 -5.17
CA ARG A 307 12.14 1.11 -4.45
C ARG A 307 13.14 2.01 -5.18
N ASP A 308 12.93 2.26 -6.48
CA ASP A 308 13.77 3.17 -7.25
C ASP A 308 13.48 4.64 -6.94
N LEU A 309 12.34 4.97 -6.32
CA LEU A 309 12.02 6.35 -5.94
C LEU A 309 12.83 6.78 -4.72
N SER A 310 13.63 7.83 -4.88
CA SER A 310 14.33 8.51 -3.78
C SER A 310 13.36 9.20 -2.82
N ALA A 311 13.90 10.04 -1.92
CA ALA A 311 13.08 11.05 -1.25
C ALA A 311 12.25 11.85 -2.26
N LEU A 312 11.02 12.18 -1.87
CA LEU A 312 10.03 12.84 -2.69
C LEU A 312 9.71 14.20 -2.10
N GLU A 313 9.84 15.22 -2.93
CA GLU A 313 9.34 16.57 -2.63
C GLU A 313 7.96 16.71 -3.25
N TYR A 314 6.99 17.08 -2.42
CA TYR A 314 5.62 17.39 -2.81
C TYR A 314 5.40 18.89 -2.60
N SER A 315 4.90 19.59 -3.61
CA SER A 315 4.50 20.98 -3.47
C SER A 315 3.24 21.33 -4.24
N ILE A 316 2.58 22.40 -3.80
CA ILE A 316 1.44 23.01 -4.48
C ILE A 316 1.82 24.45 -4.81
N LYS A 317 1.54 24.89 -6.03
CA LYS A 317 1.70 26.28 -6.46
C LYS A 317 0.50 26.78 -7.24
N THR A 318 0.41 28.10 -7.41
CA THR A 318 -0.53 28.79 -8.30
C THR A 318 0.22 29.84 -9.11
N SER A 319 -0.46 30.53 -10.02
CA SER A 319 0.14 31.66 -10.74
C SER A 319 0.54 32.83 -9.82
N GLU A 320 -0.10 32.96 -8.66
CA GLU A 320 0.17 34.03 -7.69
C GLU A 320 1.28 33.66 -6.68
N ARG A 321 1.52 32.37 -6.44
CA ARG A 321 2.42 31.91 -5.37
C ARG A 321 3.13 30.61 -5.73
N GLU A 322 4.46 30.65 -5.77
CA GLU A 322 5.33 29.51 -6.11
C GLU A 322 5.30 28.37 -5.08
N SER A 323 4.87 28.62 -3.85
CA SER A 323 4.72 27.59 -2.82
C SER A 323 3.58 27.95 -1.86
N LEU A 324 2.46 27.22 -2.00
CA LEU A 324 1.33 27.20 -1.08
C LEU A 324 1.44 26.08 -0.04
N ALA A 325 2.05 24.97 -0.44
CA ALA A 325 2.34 23.85 0.45
C ALA A 325 3.65 23.19 -0.01
N PHE A 326 4.44 22.74 0.94
CA PHE A 326 5.67 21.99 0.68
C PHE A 326 5.84 20.89 1.74
N ILE A 327 6.10 19.67 1.29
CA ILE A 327 6.35 18.52 2.14
C ILE A 327 7.47 17.69 1.50
N ALA A 328 8.58 17.51 2.20
CA ALA A 328 9.62 16.56 1.82
C ALA A 328 9.47 15.27 2.64
N LYS A 329 9.48 14.12 1.97
CA LYS A 329 9.34 12.82 2.61
C LYS A 329 10.48 11.90 2.17
N GLY A 330 11.10 11.21 3.13
CA GLY A 330 11.99 10.09 2.83
C GLY A 330 11.24 8.98 2.09
N SER A 331 11.93 8.22 1.26
CA SER A 331 11.31 7.10 0.54
C SER A 331 10.80 6.06 1.55
N PRO A 332 9.49 5.71 1.54
CA PRO A 332 8.99 4.61 2.37
C PRO A 332 9.57 3.27 1.94
N ALA A 333 10.20 3.21 0.75
CA ALA A 333 10.86 2.04 0.24
C ALA A 333 12.28 1.84 0.80
N ALA A 334 12.91 2.94 1.23
CA ALA A 334 14.23 2.91 1.83
C ALA A 334 14.10 2.52 3.31
N LEU A 335 14.20 1.21 3.59
CA LEU A 335 14.52 0.77 4.93
C LEU A 335 15.90 1.34 5.29
N ILE A 336 15.95 2.35 6.16
CA ILE A 336 17.21 2.75 6.78
C ILE A 336 17.48 1.72 7.87
N GLU A 337 18.37 0.77 7.57
CA GLU A 337 18.88 -0.14 8.58
C GLU A 337 20.00 0.58 9.34
N ILE A 338 19.76 0.89 10.61
CA ILE A 338 20.80 1.37 11.52
C ILE A 338 21.37 0.14 12.21
N PHE A 339 22.62 -0.17 11.91
CA PHE A 339 23.35 -1.25 12.55
C PHE A 339 24.76 -0.79 12.90
N GLU A 340 25.31 -1.35 13.97
CA GLU A 340 26.74 -1.21 14.27
C GLU A 340 27.48 -2.29 13.47
N PRO A 341 28.42 -1.92 12.58
CA PRO A 341 29.19 -2.91 11.85
C PRO A 341 29.99 -3.76 12.84
N SER A 342 29.88 -5.08 12.72
CA SER A 342 30.66 -6.02 13.52
C SER A 342 31.97 -6.32 12.83
N ASP A 343 33.07 -6.22 13.57
CA ASP A 343 34.39 -6.70 13.14
C ASP A 343 34.51 -8.23 13.32
N GLU A 344 33.51 -8.89 13.91
CA GLU A 344 33.49 -10.34 14.07
C GLU A 344 33.22 -11.03 12.74
N VAL A 345 34.10 -11.98 12.39
CA VAL A 345 33.93 -12.79 11.18
C VAL A 345 32.75 -13.75 11.37
N LEU A 346 31.68 -13.54 10.61
CA LEU A 346 30.59 -14.50 10.51
C LEU A 346 31.04 -15.70 9.66
N ALA A 347 31.40 -16.80 10.32
CA ALA A 347 31.70 -18.07 9.66
C ALA A 347 30.42 -18.90 9.46
N ILE A 348 29.97 -19.03 8.21
CA ILE A 348 28.80 -19.84 7.83
C ILE A 348 29.27 -21.14 7.17
N GLU A 349 28.92 -22.29 7.75
CA GLU A 349 29.17 -23.60 7.14
C GLU A 349 28.00 -23.99 6.21
N LEU A 350 28.22 -23.93 4.90
CA LEU A 350 27.20 -24.22 3.88
C LEU A 350 26.94 -25.73 3.64
N LYS A 351 27.66 -26.62 4.33
CA LYS A 351 27.62 -28.09 4.13
C LYS A 351 27.83 -28.46 2.64
N ALA A 352 27.21 -29.55 2.17
CA ALA A 352 27.28 -29.97 0.77
C ALA A 352 26.50 -28.99 -0.12
N LEU A 353 27.13 -28.53 -1.21
CA LEU A 353 26.56 -27.57 -2.14
C LEU A 353 25.71 -28.28 -3.20
N ASP A 354 24.50 -28.66 -2.83
CA ASP A 354 23.50 -29.21 -3.74
C ASP A 354 22.62 -28.10 -4.34
N SER A 355 22.05 -28.33 -5.53
CA SER A 355 21.07 -27.41 -6.10
C SER A 355 19.82 -27.34 -5.23
N LEU A 356 19.35 -26.13 -4.94
CA LEU A 356 18.09 -25.94 -4.22
C LEU A 356 16.92 -26.55 -5.01
N PRO A 357 15.93 -27.16 -4.34
CA PRO A 357 14.68 -27.55 -4.97
C PRO A 357 14.06 -26.36 -5.71
N TRP A 358 13.67 -26.56 -6.96
CA TRP A 358 13.09 -25.50 -7.81
C TRP A 358 11.92 -24.72 -7.18
N PRO A 359 10.98 -25.35 -6.43
CA PRO A 359 9.94 -24.60 -5.72
C PRO A 359 10.49 -23.60 -4.70
N GLN A 360 11.57 -23.96 -3.99
CA GLN A 360 12.21 -23.09 -3.00
C GLN A 360 12.90 -21.91 -3.69
N GLU A 361 13.64 -22.15 -4.78
CA GLU A 361 14.27 -21.08 -5.56
C GLU A 361 13.22 -20.09 -6.10
N CYS A 362 12.09 -20.60 -6.63
CA CYS A 362 10.98 -19.76 -7.08
C CYS A 362 10.37 -18.94 -5.94
N ARG A 363 10.20 -19.53 -4.74
CA ARG A 363 9.71 -18.82 -3.56
C ARG A 363 10.67 -17.69 -3.16
N THR A 364 11.98 -17.93 -3.19
CA THR A 364 13.00 -16.90 -2.92
C THR A 364 12.95 -15.77 -3.96
N ARG A 365 12.86 -16.10 -5.25
CA ARG A 365 12.69 -15.10 -6.32
C ARG A 365 11.44 -14.25 -6.09
N ALA A 366 10.32 -14.86 -5.74
CA ALA A 366 9.10 -14.13 -5.42
C ALA A 366 9.30 -13.14 -4.26
N SER A 367 10.05 -13.52 -3.22
CA SER A 367 10.33 -12.63 -2.08
C SER A 367 11.13 -11.42 -2.54
N MET A 368 12.20 -11.65 -3.31
CA MET A 368 13.04 -10.58 -3.84
C MET A 368 12.23 -9.60 -4.70
N TYR A 369 11.32 -10.07 -5.54
CA TYR A 369 10.46 -9.19 -6.34
C TYR A 369 9.45 -8.43 -5.48
N LEU A 370 8.86 -9.05 -4.45
CA LEU A 370 7.96 -8.37 -3.52
C LEU A 370 8.67 -7.26 -2.72
N GLU A 371 9.92 -7.49 -2.32
CA GLU A 371 10.76 -6.50 -1.62
C GLU A 371 11.13 -5.30 -2.51
N LEU A 372 11.25 -5.51 -3.82
CA LEU A 372 11.39 -4.42 -4.78
C LEU A 372 10.05 -3.68 -5.02
N GLY A 373 8.94 -4.33 -4.68
CA GLY A 373 7.58 -3.89 -4.92
C GLY A 373 6.98 -4.38 -6.25
N ASP A 374 7.66 -5.28 -6.98
CA ASP A 374 7.16 -5.91 -8.22
C ASP A 374 6.20 -7.07 -7.93
N THR A 375 4.97 -6.72 -7.53
CA THR A 375 3.96 -7.67 -7.06
C THR A 375 3.45 -8.63 -8.13
N ASN A 376 3.44 -8.21 -9.40
CA ASN A 376 3.02 -9.05 -10.52
C ASN A 376 4.06 -10.15 -10.77
N GLU A 377 5.35 -9.79 -10.83
CA GLU A 377 6.44 -10.75 -11.00
C GLU A 377 6.56 -11.67 -9.76
N ALA A 378 6.36 -11.14 -8.55
CA ALA A 378 6.32 -11.95 -7.34
C ALA A 378 5.23 -13.03 -7.42
N LEU A 379 4.01 -12.67 -7.82
CA LEU A 379 2.91 -13.62 -7.98
C LEU A 379 3.18 -14.64 -9.10
N PHE A 380 3.82 -14.23 -10.20
CA PHE A 380 4.25 -15.14 -11.26
C PHE A 380 5.15 -16.25 -10.67
N TRP A 381 6.18 -15.89 -9.92
CA TRP A 381 7.10 -16.87 -9.32
C TRP A 381 6.43 -17.75 -8.26
N LEU A 382 5.45 -17.23 -7.50
CA LEU A 382 4.64 -18.04 -6.59
C LEU A 382 3.80 -19.09 -7.33
N ASN A 383 3.25 -18.74 -8.49
CA ASN A 383 2.50 -19.68 -9.33
C ASN A 383 3.41 -20.81 -9.86
N VAL A 384 4.61 -20.47 -10.32
CA VAL A 384 5.60 -21.46 -10.73
C VAL A 384 6.01 -22.35 -9.55
N SER A 385 6.21 -21.75 -8.37
CA SER A 385 6.58 -22.46 -7.14
C SER A 385 5.51 -23.49 -6.74
N VAL A 386 4.23 -23.09 -6.66
CA VAL A 386 3.14 -24.01 -6.23
C VAL A 386 2.91 -25.14 -7.23
N GLU A 387 2.99 -24.88 -8.54
CA GLU A 387 2.85 -25.93 -9.54
C GLU A 387 4.01 -26.94 -9.47
N SER A 388 5.24 -26.44 -9.32
CA SER A 388 6.41 -27.32 -9.16
C SER A 388 6.37 -28.09 -7.84
N LEU A 389 5.91 -27.47 -6.75
CA LEU A 389 5.79 -28.10 -5.44
C LEU A 389 4.81 -29.26 -5.50
N VAL A 390 3.61 -29.02 -6.02
CA VAL A 390 2.57 -30.05 -6.15
C VAL A 390 3.03 -31.21 -7.05
N ALA A 391 3.71 -30.89 -8.15
CA ALA A 391 4.26 -31.92 -9.05
C ALA A 391 5.35 -32.77 -8.38
N GLY A 392 6.25 -32.16 -7.60
CA GLY A 392 7.24 -32.87 -6.80
C GLY A 392 6.59 -33.75 -5.73
N ARG A 393 5.59 -33.19 -5.02
CA ARG A 393 4.89 -33.86 -3.93
C ARG A 393 4.17 -35.13 -4.37
N PHE A 394 3.66 -35.21 -5.60
CA PHE A 394 3.08 -36.47 -6.11
C PHE A 394 4.08 -37.64 -6.07
N LYS A 395 5.34 -37.40 -6.43
CA LYS A 395 6.39 -38.44 -6.39
C LYS A 395 6.77 -38.81 -4.96
N GLU A 396 6.83 -37.81 -4.07
CA GLU A 396 7.14 -38.03 -2.65
C GLU A 396 6.02 -38.78 -1.94
N ILE A 397 4.76 -38.50 -2.27
CA ILE A 397 3.59 -39.23 -1.74
C ILE A 397 3.58 -40.67 -2.24
N GLU A 398 3.86 -40.90 -3.52
CA GLU A 398 4.02 -42.25 -4.08
C GLU A 398 5.06 -43.05 -3.28
N GLN A 399 6.22 -42.45 -2.99
CA GLN A 399 7.24 -43.09 -2.16
C GLN A 399 6.78 -43.33 -0.71
N ALA A 400 6.12 -42.35 -0.10
CA ALA A 400 5.67 -42.43 1.28
C ALA A 400 4.52 -43.44 1.51
N THR A 401 3.67 -43.66 0.49
CA THR A 401 2.53 -44.58 0.55
C THR A 401 2.85 -45.97 0.00
N GLY A 402 3.91 -46.09 -0.82
CA GLY A 402 4.26 -47.31 -1.52
C GLY A 402 3.40 -47.61 -2.76
N GLU A 403 2.51 -46.70 -3.17
CA GLU A 403 1.66 -46.85 -4.36
C GLU A 403 2.42 -46.61 -5.66
N THR A 404 3.19 -47.62 -6.10
CA THR A 404 4.01 -47.53 -7.32
C THR A 404 3.18 -47.15 -8.55
N GLY A 405 3.63 -46.14 -9.30
CA GLY A 405 2.97 -45.61 -10.49
C GLY A 405 1.88 -44.57 -10.23
N LEU A 406 1.65 -44.18 -8.96
CA LEU A 406 0.64 -43.18 -8.61
C LEU A 406 0.86 -41.86 -9.35
N ALA A 407 2.07 -41.30 -9.33
CA ALA A 407 2.34 -39.98 -9.92
C ALA A 407 2.05 -39.95 -11.44
N GLU A 408 2.34 -41.05 -12.15
CA GLU A 408 2.03 -41.20 -13.58
C GLU A 408 0.51 -41.35 -13.81
N ALA A 409 -0.16 -42.18 -12.99
CA ALA A 409 -1.59 -42.43 -13.10
C ALA A 409 -2.44 -41.16 -12.94
N LEU A 410 -2.03 -40.22 -12.09
CA LEU A 410 -2.72 -38.93 -11.89
C LEU A 410 -2.86 -38.12 -13.19
N GLY A 411 -1.93 -38.28 -14.14
CA GLY A 411 -1.97 -37.62 -15.44
C GLY A 411 -2.65 -38.41 -16.55
N SER A 412 -3.17 -39.60 -16.27
CA SER A 412 -3.66 -40.51 -17.31
C SER A 412 -5.03 -40.09 -17.86
N PRO A 413 -5.29 -40.28 -19.18
CA PRO A 413 -6.61 -40.05 -19.77
C PRO A 413 -7.72 -40.85 -19.08
N LYS A 414 -7.41 -42.05 -18.61
CA LYS A 414 -8.34 -42.92 -17.88
C LYS A 414 -8.89 -42.24 -16.62
N GLU A 415 -8.01 -41.71 -15.77
CA GLU A 415 -8.42 -41.07 -14.51
C GLU A 415 -9.20 -39.76 -14.73
N PHE A 416 -8.93 -39.07 -15.85
CA PHE A 416 -9.65 -37.85 -16.21
C PHE A 416 -11.11 -38.15 -16.61
N TRP A 417 -11.34 -39.19 -17.40
CA TRP A 417 -12.68 -39.55 -17.87
C TRP A 417 -13.50 -40.34 -16.85
N ASP A 418 -12.88 -40.93 -15.83
CA ASP A 418 -13.55 -41.70 -14.79
C ASP A 418 -14.72 -40.95 -14.13
N GLN A 419 -14.57 -39.65 -13.86
CA GLN A 419 -15.67 -38.85 -13.31
C GLN A 419 -16.84 -38.70 -14.30
N ALA A 420 -16.55 -38.52 -15.59
CA ALA A 420 -17.58 -38.43 -16.63
C ALA A 420 -18.28 -39.78 -16.80
N GLU A 421 -17.55 -40.90 -16.76
CA GLU A 421 -18.10 -42.26 -16.80
C GLU A 421 -19.02 -42.52 -15.59
N GLN A 422 -18.63 -42.10 -14.39
CA GLN A 422 -19.46 -42.26 -13.18
C GLN A 422 -20.75 -41.44 -13.25
N ILE A 423 -20.68 -40.18 -13.69
CA ILE A 423 -21.86 -39.32 -13.87
C ILE A 423 -22.80 -39.94 -14.92
N LEU A 424 -22.23 -40.36 -16.05
CA LEU A 424 -22.97 -40.94 -17.15
C LEU A 424 -23.61 -42.28 -16.77
N SER A 425 -22.88 -43.16 -16.10
CA SER A 425 -23.39 -44.43 -15.58
C SER A 425 -24.49 -44.24 -14.53
N LYS A 426 -24.40 -43.18 -13.71
CA LYS A 426 -25.43 -42.85 -12.72
C LYS A 426 -26.71 -42.30 -13.36
N GLN A 427 -26.59 -41.47 -14.39
CA GLN A 427 -27.74 -40.85 -15.07
C GLN A 427 -28.35 -41.77 -16.13
N PHE A 428 -27.54 -42.61 -16.76
CA PHE A 428 -27.91 -43.51 -17.85
C PHE A 428 -27.22 -44.88 -17.64
N PRO A 429 -27.77 -45.74 -16.76
CA PRO A 429 -27.17 -47.04 -16.45
C PRO A 429 -26.92 -47.91 -17.68
N ASP A 430 -27.80 -47.82 -18.69
CA ASP A 430 -27.66 -48.56 -19.95
C ASP A 430 -26.45 -48.14 -20.80
N MET A 431 -25.81 -47.01 -20.48
CA MET A 431 -24.64 -46.48 -21.20
C MET A 431 -23.31 -46.76 -20.50
N ALA A 432 -23.33 -47.34 -19.30
CA ALA A 432 -22.12 -47.77 -18.59
C ALA A 432 -21.26 -48.67 -19.49
N ASP A 433 -19.97 -48.39 -19.55
CA ASP A 433 -18.96 -49.10 -20.35
C ASP A 433 -19.19 -49.09 -21.89
N LYS A 434 -20.21 -48.39 -22.38
CA LYS A 434 -20.48 -48.26 -23.84
C LYS A 434 -19.80 -47.06 -24.46
N VAL A 435 -19.42 -46.06 -23.66
CA VAL A 435 -18.73 -44.85 -24.13
C VAL A 435 -17.24 -45.16 -24.31
N LYS A 436 -16.74 -44.98 -25.54
CA LYS A 436 -15.31 -45.07 -25.82
C LYS A 436 -14.65 -43.71 -25.61
N TRP A 437 -14.05 -43.53 -24.44
CA TRP A 437 -13.30 -42.31 -24.13
C TRP A 437 -11.99 -42.21 -24.91
N PRO A 438 -11.53 -40.99 -25.26
CA PRO A 438 -10.24 -40.78 -25.90
C PRO A 438 -9.08 -41.29 -25.03
N SER A 439 -8.15 -42.03 -25.64
CA SER A 439 -6.94 -42.55 -24.99
C SER A 439 -5.68 -41.72 -25.29
N ALA A 440 -5.80 -40.66 -26.09
CA ALA A 440 -4.69 -39.77 -26.39
C ALA A 440 -4.19 -39.07 -25.12
N PRO A 441 -2.88 -38.80 -24.97
CA PRO A 441 -2.36 -38.03 -23.85
C PRO A 441 -3.06 -36.68 -23.74
N ILE A 442 -3.54 -36.35 -22.54
CA ILE A 442 -4.20 -35.08 -22.23
C ILE A 442 -3.42 -34.34 -21.15
N HIS A 443 -3.41 -33.01 -21.25
CA HIS A 443 -2.83 -32.19 -20.19
C HIS A 443 -3.85 -32.00 -19.05
N VAL A 444 -3.84 -32.92 -18.09
CA VAL A 444 -4.72 -32.83 -16.91
C VAL A 444 -4.29 -31.67 -16.02
N SER A 445 -5.25 -30.79 -15.67
CA SER A 445 -5.01 -29.68 -14.75
C SER A 445 -4.58 -30.16 -13.36
N VAL A 446 -3.85 -29.32 -12.62
CA VAL A 446 -3.48 -29.62 -11.22
C VAL A 446 -4.72 -29.95 -10.37
N PHE A 447 -5.81 -29.21 -10.56
CA PHE A 447 -7.10 -29.50 -9.91
C PHE A 447 -7.61 -30.92 -10.18
N GLY A 448 -7.53 -31.38 -11.42
CA GLY A 448 -7.91 -32.75 -11.80
C GLY A 448 -7.04 -33.79 -11.11
N LYS A 449 -5.72 -33.58 -11.10
CA LYS A 449 -4.76 -34.47 -10.43
C LYS A 449 -5.00 -34.56 -8.93
N LEU A 450 -5.26 -33.43 -8.26
CA LEU A 450 -5.56 -33.39 -6.83
C LEU A 450 -6.86 -34.15 -6.48
N LYS A 451 -7.91 -34.03 -7.30
CA LYS A 451 -9.15 -34.80 -7.12
C LYS A 451 -8.93 -36.31 -7.19
N VAL A 452 -8.06 -36.76 -8.10
CA VAL A 452 -7.73 -38.19 -8.20
C VAL A 452 -6.90 -38.63 -7.00
N LEU A 453 -5.89 -37.84 -6.61
CA LEU A 453 -5.03 -38.12 -5.45
C LEU A 453 -5.86 -38.33 -4.18
N TYR A 454 -6.77 -37.40 -3.86
CA TYR A 454 -7.59 -37.46 -2.65
C TYR A 454 -8.63 -38.59 -2.65
N ARG A 455 -8.92 -39.20 -3.81
CA ARG A 455 -9.75 -40.42 -3.89
C ARG A 455 -8.96 -41.68 -3.61
N ARG A 456 -7.64 -41.68 -3.88
CA ARG A 456 -6.76 -42.85 -3.77
C ARG A 456 -6.01 -42.89 -2.45
N VAL A 457 -5.56 -41.73 -1.97
CA VAL A 457 -4.71 -41.59 -0.80
C VAL A 457 -5.47 -40.86 0.31
N ALA A 458 -5.41 -41.40 1.53
CA ALA A 458 -5.92 -40.73 2.73
C ALA A 458 -4.99 -39.57 3.12
N MET A 459 -5.39 -38.35 2.79
CA MET A 459 -4.62 -37.13 3.03
C MET A 459 -4.89 -36.53 4.42
N ARG A 460 -3.92 -35.78 4.99
CA ARG A 460 -4.07 -35.10 6.29
C ARG A 460 -5.17 -34.04 6.30
N THR A 461 -5.42 -33.44 5.15
CA THR A 461 -6.35 -32.32 4.97
C THR A 461 -7.55 -32.77 4.14
N SER A 462 -8.57 -31.91 4.03
CA SER A 462 -9.63 -32.12 3.04
C SER A 462 -9.21 -31.59 1.66
N LEU A 463 -9.81 -32.13 0.60
CA LEU A 463 -9.56 -31.64 -0.76
C LEU A 463 -10.00 -30.17 -0.89
N GLU A 464 -11.14 -29.81 -0.30
CA GLU A 464 -11.66 -28.44 -0.34
C GLU A 464 -10.67 -27.44 0.28
N GLU A 465 -10.08 -27.80 1.42
CA GLU A 465 -9.11 -26.95 2.10
C GLU A 465 -7.84 -26.74 1.26
N LEU A 466 -7.28 -27.81 0.70
CA LEU A 466 -6.12 -27.71 -0.19
C LEU A 466 -6.45 -26.90 -1.44
N LEU A 467 -7.61 -27.10 -2.06
CA LEU A 467 -8.02 -26.36 -3.26
C LEU A 467 -8.25 -24.88 -2.97
N ARG A 468 -8.74 -24.53 -1.77
CA ARG A 468 -8.85 -23.13 -1.32
C ARG A 468 -7.47 -22.49 -1.24
N LYS A 469 -6.49 -23.16 -0.60
CA LYS A 469 -5.11 -22.66 -0.49
C LYS A 469 -4.42 -22.56 -1.85
N TYR A 470 -4.60 -23.57 -2.70
CA TYR A 470 -4.09 -23.52 -4.07
C TYR A 470 -4.70 -22.35 -4.86
N ARG A 471 -5.99 -22.06 -4.67
CA ARG A 471 -6.65 -20.89 -5.28
C ARG A 471 -6.14 -19.57 -4.72
N ASP A 472 -5.74 -19.51 -3.45
CA ASP A 472 -5.14 -18.30 -2.89
C ASP A 472 -3.80 -17.93 -3.58
N VAL A 473 -3.07 -18.93 -4.12
CA VAL A 473 -1.87 -18.70 -4.95
C VAL A 473 -2.20 -18.47 -6.43
N SER A 474 -3.10 -19.29 -6.99
CA SER A 474 -3.36 -19.36 -8.44
C SER A 474 -4.56 -18.53 -8.93
N GLY A 475 -5.35 -17.95 -8.02
CA GLY A 475 -6.62 -17.30 -8.35
C GLY A 475 -6.46 -16.09 -9.26
N GLU A 476 -5.40 -15.32 -9.08
CA GLU A 476 -5.07 -14.13 -9.86
C GLU A 476 -4.18 -14.46 -11.08
N ARG A 477 -3.84 -15.74 -11.30
CA ARG A 477 -3.02 -16.20 -12.43
C ARG A 477 -3.68 -15.85 -13.76
N ASN A 478 -4.95 -16.21 -13.94
CA ASN A 478 -5.59 -15.98 -15.23
C ASN A 478 -5.60 -14.50 -15.57
N ASP A 479 -5.80 -13.64 -14.57
CA ASP A 479 -5.80 -12.20 -14.78
C ASP A 479 -4.41 -11.67 -15.13
N LEU A 480 -3.36 -12.16 -14.45
CA LEU A 480 -1.97 -11.79 -14.70
C LEU A 480 -1.45 -12.27 -16.07
N PHE A 481 -1.77 -13.52 -16.45
CA PHE A 481 -1.21 -14.17 -17.63
C PHE A 481 -2.03 -13.95 -18.91
N HIS A 482 -3.33 -13.69 -18.78
CA HIS A 482 -4.23 -13.46 -19.93
C HIS A 482 -4.66 -12.00 -20.07
N GLY A 483 -4.23 -11.12 -19.15
CA GLY A 483 -4.37 -9.67 -19.29
C GLY A 483 -5.80 -9.15 -19.12
N THR A 484 -6.67 -9.85 -18.36
CA THR A 484 -8.04 -9.38 -18.08
C THR A 484 -8.06 -8.22 -17.08
N ARG A 485 -6.98 -8.03 -16.31
CA ARG A 485 -6.73 -6.85 -15.46
C ARG A 485 -5.49 -6.09 -15.95
N THR A 486 -5.59 -4.77 -15.99
CA THR A 486 -4.50 -3.85 -16.37
C THR A 486 -3.69 -3.33 -15.17
N GLY A 487 -4.13 -3.63 -13.95
CA GLY A 487 -3.52 -3.14 -12.70
C GLY A 487 -2.49 -4.09 -12.09
N ARG A 488 -1.76 -3.60 -11.09
CA ARG A 488 -0.87 -4.41 -10.25
C ARG A 488 -1.69 -5.22 -9.24
N VAL A 489 -1.20 -6.40 -8.90
CA VAL A 489 -1.70 -7.20 -7.77
C VAL A 489 -1.33 -6.49 -6.45
N SER A 490 -2.22 -6.52 -5.46
CA SER A 490 -1.97 -5.90 -4.15
C SER A 490 -0.94 -6.68 -3.33
N VAL A 491 -0.21 -5.99 -2.46
CA VAL A 491 0.76 -6.63 -1.55
C VAL A 491 0.05 -7.62 -0.63
N ALA A 492 -1.14 -7.29 -0.14
CA ALA A 492 -1.94 -8.20 0.67
C ALA A 492 -2.26 -9.52 -0.05
N ALA A 493 -2.59 -9.47 -1.34
CA ALA A 493 -2.86 -10.67 -2.13
C ALA A 493 -1.59 -11.53 -2.31
N VAL A 494 -0.43 -10.91 -2.56
CA VAL A 494 0.84 -11.65 -2.68
C VAL A 494 1.24 -12.27 -1.34
N ARG A 495 1.12 -11.56 -0.20
CA ARG A 495 1.36 -12.12 1.14
C ARG A 495 0.46 -13.32 1.42
N LYS A 496 -0.83 -13.21 1.12
CA LYS A 496 -1.77 -14.32 1.25
C LYS A 496 -1.35 -15.54 0.40
N ALA A 497 -0.81 -15.31 -0.79
CA ALA A 497 -0.27 -16.38 -1.64
C ALA A 497 1.00 -17.02 -1.04
N PHE A 498 1.89 -16.24 -0.41
CA PHE A 498 3.02 -16.79 0.36
C PHE A 498 2.56 -17.69 1.50
N ASP A 499 1.62 -17.22 2.32
CA ASP A 499 1.06 -17.97 3.44
C ASP A 499 0.40 -19.27 2.96
N ALA A 500 -0.31 -19.20 1.83
CA ALA A 500 -0.95 -20.37 1.24
C ALA A 500 0.07 -21.38 0.68
N LEU A 501 1.13 -20.92 0.02
CA LEU A 501 2.21 -21.78 -0.46
C LEU A 501 2.92 -22.50 0.69
N ALA A 502 3.28 -21.77 1.76
CA ALA A 502 3.90 -22.34 2.95
C ALA A 502 2.98 -23.39 3.60
N TRP A 503 1.69 -23.07 3.73
CA TRP A 503 0.71 -24.03 4.25
C TRP A 503 0.62 -25.30 3.38
N ILE A 504 0.63 -25.18 2.05
CA ILE A 504 0.59 -26.34 1.14
C ILE A 504 1.84 -27.22 1.33
N ASP A 505 3.02 -26.59 1.42
CA ASP A 505 4.30 -27.27 1.64
C ASP A 505 4.25 -28.13 2.91
N GLU A 506 3.72 -27.56 4.00
CA GLU A 506 3.62 -28.21 5.32
C GLU A 506 2.52 -29.26 5.43
N ASN A 507 1.40 -29.12 4.69
CA ASN A 507 0.17 -29.88 4.96
C ASN A 507 -0.24 -30.85 3.84
N MET A 508 0.31 -30.76 2.63
CA MET A 508 0.00 -31.67 1.52
C MET A 508 0.71 -33.03 1.68
N TRP A 509 0.31 -33.79 2.70
CA TRP A 509 0.89 -35.08 3.05
C TRP A 509 -0.17 -36.14 3.37
N PRO A 510 0.14 -37.43 3.21
CA PRO A 510 -0.72 -38.52 3.67
C PRO A 510 -0.87 -38.52 5.19
N GLN A 511 -1.98 -39.07 5.67
CA GLN A 511 -2.15 -39.34 7.09
C GLN A 511 -1.07 -40.29 7.59
N ALA A 512 -0.62 -40.06 8.84
CA ALA A 512 0.28 -41.00 9.47
C ALA A 512 -0.41 -42.39 9.58
N PRO A 513 0.32 -43.50 9.43
CA PRO A 513 -0.25 -44.83 9.57
C PRO A 513 -0.98 -44.97 10.92
N GLY A 514 -2.30 -45.21 10.90
CA GLY A 514 -3.13 -45.40 12.09
C GLY A 514 -3.99 -44.19 12.54
N ALA A 515 -3.95 -43.05 11.84
CA ALA A 515 -4.88 -41.96 12.08
C ALA A 515 -6.25 -42.21 11.39
N VAL A 516 -7.36 -41.90 12.07
CA VAL A 516 -8.71 -42.07 11.54
C VAL A 516 -9.00 -40.94 10.53
N ALA A 517 -9.41 -41.32 9.32
CA ALA A 517 -9.75 -40.36 8.28
C ALA A 517 -10.91 -39.43 8.71
N PRO A 518 -10.86 -38.11 8.40
CA PRO A 518 -12.03 -37.26 8.53
C PRO A 518 -13.07 -37.71 7.52
N SER A 519 -14.31 -37.89 8.00
CA SER A 519 -15.43 -38.35 7.19
C SER A 519 -15.60 -37.47 5.93
N PRO A 520 -15.82 -38.06 4.74
CA PRO A 520 -16.13 -37.30 3.55
C PRO A 520 -17.52 -36.66 3.69
N SER A 521 -17.59 -35.34 3.50
CA SER A 521 -18.83 -34.58 3.25
C SER A 521 -18.98 -34.30 1.77
#